data_AF-A0A8J7PWV6-F1
#
_entry.id   AF-A0A8J7PWV6-F1
#
_cell.length_a   1.000
_cell.length_b   1.000
_cell.length_c   1.000
_cell.angle_alpha   90.00
_cell.angle_beta   90.00
_cell.angle_gamma   90.00
#
_symmetry.space_group_name_H-M   'P 1'
#
loop_
_entity.id
_entity.type
_entity.pdbx_description
1 polymer ?
#
loop_
_entity_poly.entity_id
_entity_poly.type
_entity_poly.pdbx_seq_one_letter_code
_entity_poly.pdbx_strand_id
1 'polypeptide(L)'
;MPTTDSVFQRALSNMLTEIFDGPPGQEAYLLNPGDPGLLRQLDTIDAATASKRPMPGKTTIASHVDHVHFGLAILNRWAAGDANAFAGADWNGSWRRTTVTDDQWRTLRDGLRREAEQWRKVVATRTDWDDMAAAAALSTAAHTAYHVGAIRQILAGLNR
;
A
#
# COMPACT_ATOMS: atom_id res chain seq x y z
N MET A 1 14.94 -27.71 -8.37
CA MET A 1 15.58 -26.39 -8.62
C MET A 1 14.47 -25.34 -8.66
N PRO A 2 14.63 -24.18 -8.01
CA PRO A 2 13.67 -23.08 -8.17
C PRO A 2 13.64 -22.62 -9.64
N THR A 3 12.44 -22.43 -10.20
CA THR A 3 12.27 -21.80 -11.51
C THR A 3 12.60 -20.31 -11.41
N THR A 4 12.96 -19.68 -12.53
CA THR A 4 13.17 -18.22 -12.60
C THR A 4 11.98 -17.45 -12.03
N ASP A 5 10.76 -17.89 -12.34
CA ASP A 5 9.52 -17.29 -11.83
C ASP A 5 9.43 -17.36 -10.30
N SER A 6 9.82 -18.49 -9.71
CA SER A 6 9.83 -18.63 -8.24
C SER A 6 10.85 -17.70 -7.57
N VAL A 7 11.95 -17.34 -8.25
CA VAL A 7 12.96 -16.41 -7.70
C VAL A 7 12.39 -15.00 -7.67
N PHE A 8 11.85 -14.51 -8.79
CA PHE A 8 11.25 -13.17 -8.87
C PHE A 8 10.00 -13.05 -7.97
N GLN A 9 9.19 -14.09 -7.89
CA GLN A 9 8.02 -14.14 -7.01
C GLN A 9 8.40 -14.01 -5.53
N ARG A 10 9.46 -14.71 -5.07
CA ARG A 10 9.98 -14.54 -3.70
C ARG A 10 10.56 -13.15 -3.47
N ALA A 11 11.35 -12.62 -4.41
CA ALA A 11 11.90 -11.27 -4.30
C ALA A 11 10.79 -10.21 -4.17
N LEU A 12 9.73 -10.33 -4.97
CA LEU A 12 8.59 -9.43 -4.91
C LEU A 12 7.79 -9.57 -3.62
N SER A 13 7.61 -10.81 -3.13
CA SER A 13 6.95 -11.06 -1.83
C SER A 13 7.72 -10.44 -0.66
N ASN A 14 9.05 -10.52 -0.70
CA ASN A 14 9.93 -9.88 0.29
C ASN A 14 9.81 -8.36 0.21
N MET A 15 9.85 -7.78 -0.99
CA MET A 15 9.68 -6.33 -1.19
C MET A 15 8.32 -5.82 -0.69
N LEU A 16 7.22 -6.53 -0.97
CA LEU A 16 5.91 -6.16 -0.45
C LEU A 16 5.85 -6.26 1.08
N THR A 17 6.48 -7.27 1.67
CA THR A 17 6.61 -7.39 3.12
C THR A 17 7.37 -6.20 3.70
N GLU A 18 8.50 -5.84 3.09
CA GLU A 18 9.28 -4.67 3.48
C GLU A 18 8.46 -3.37 3.42
N ILE A 19 7.75 -3.14 2.32
CA ILE A 19 6.92 -1.94 2.11
C ILE A 19 5.83 -1.81 3.19
N PHE A 20 5.11 -2.90 3.51
CA PHE A 20 3.96 -2.84 4.43
C PHE A 20 4.36 -2.98 5.89
N ASP A 21 5.25 -3.92 6.23
CA ASP A 21 5.58 -4.29 7.61
C ASP A 21 6.95 -3.78 8.07
N GLY A 22 7.81 -3.36 7.13
CA GLY A 22 9.21 -3.03 7.35
C GLY A 22 10.12 -4.20 7.03
N PRO A 23 11.44 -3.99 6.92
CA PRO A 23 12.38 -5.05 6.56
C PRO A 23 12.30 -6.23 7.55
N PRO A 24 12.17 -7.48 7.10
CA PRO A 24 12.05 -8.65 7.97
C PRO A 24 13.37 -9.03 8.67
N GLY A 25 14.46 -8.33 8.38
CA GLY A 25 15.80 -8.58 8.92
C GLY A 25 16.80 -7.51 8.50
N GLN A 26 18.05 -7.90 8.29
CA GLN A 26 19.11 -7.00 7.81
C GLN A 26 19.03 -6.70 6.31
N GLU A 27 18.30 -7.54 5.55
CA GLU A 27 18.06 -7.32 4.13
C GLU A 27 16.93 -6.31 3.95
N ALA A 28 17.27 -5.14 3.42
CA ALA A 28 16.33 -4.07 3.09
C ALA A 28 16.75 -3.44 1.77
N TYR A 29 15.80 -3.24 0.86
CA TYR A 29 16.06 -2.76 -0.50
C TYR A 29 15.50 -1.36 -0.74
N LEU A 30 14.36 -1.04 -0.12
CA LEU A 30 13.66 0.23 -0.24
C LEU A 30 13.81 1.07 1.04
N LEU A 31 13.74 0.42 2.19
CA LEU A 31 13.84 1.00 3.53
C LEU A 31 15.20 0.64 4.14
N ASN A 32 15.52 1.22 5.31
CA ASN A 32 16.69 0.80 6.08
C ASN A 32 16.31 -0.25 7.14
N PRO A 33 17.22 -1.14 7.55
CA PRO A 33 16.97 -2.04 8.68
C PRO A 33 16.47 -1.27 9.92
N GLY A 34 15.34 -1.72 10.48
CA GLY A 34 14.68 -1.07 11.63
C GLY A 34 13.64 -0.01 11.26
N ASP A 35 13.55 0.44 10.01
CA ASP A 35 12.50 1.37 9.59
C ASP A 35 11.10 0.74 9.69
N PRO A 36 10.08 1.51 10.11
CA PRO A 36 8.70 1.04 10.04
C PRO A 36 8.23 0.96 8.58
N GLY A 37 7.62 -0.17 8.19
CA GLY A 37 6.81 -0.21 6.97
C GLY A 37 5.58 0.68 7.08
N LEU A 38 4.81 0.78 5.98
CA LEU A 38 3.63 1.63 5.88
C LEU A 38 2.68 1.42 7.07
N LEU A 39 2.32 0.18 7.39
CA LEU A 39 1.28 -0.10 8.38
C LEU A 39 1.69 0.38 9.78
N ARG A 40 2.93 0.10 10.20
CA ARG A 40 3.46 0.57 11.49
C ARG A 40 3.65 2.09 11.51
N GLN A 41 4.04 2.69 10.39
CA GLN A 41 4.13 4.14 10.27
C GLN A 41 2.76 4.81 10.46
N LEU A 42 1.68 4.21 9.94
CA LEU A 42 0.33 4.73 10.09
C LEU A 42 -0.22 4.59 11.52
N ASP A 43 0.29 3.64 12.30
CA ASP A 43 -0.10 3.48 13.71
C ASP A 43 0.31 4.70 14.57
N THR A 44 1.35 5.44 14.16
CA THR A 44 1.85 6.63 14.88
C THR A 44 1.13 7.93 14.51
N ILE A 45 0.16 7.89 13.60
CA ILE A 45 -0.50 9.08 13.05
C ILE A 45 -1.94 9.14 13.58
N ASP A 46 -2.33 10.26 14.19
CA ASP A 46 -3.72 10.50 14.62
C ASP A 46 -4.58 11.04 13.46
N ALA A 47 -5.91 11.04 13.64
CA ALA A 47 -6.83 11.47 12.58
C ALA A 47 -6.66 12.97 12.23
N ALA A 48 -6.32 13.79 13.23
CA ALA A 48 -6.06 15.21 13.03
C ALA A 48 -4.87 15.42 12.10
N THR A 49 -3.75 14.75 12.34
CA THR A 49 -2.55 14.79 11.50
C THR A 49 -2.82 14.16 10.14
N ALA A 50 -3.54 13.03 10.09
CA ALA A 50 -3.91 12.39 8.83
C ALA A 50 -4.75 13.32 7.92
N SER A 51 -5.52 14.22 8.53
CA SER A 51 -6.40 15.19 7.87
C SER A 51 -5.71 16.52 7.53
N LYS A 52 -4.46 16.76 7.97
CA LYS A 52 -3.74 18.01 7.69
C LYS A 52 -3.22 18.02 6.25
N ARG A 53 -3.37 19.17 5.59
CA ARG A 53 -2.72 19.44 4.31
C ARG A 53 -1.29 19.92 4.55
N PRO A 54 -0.28 19.40 3.84
CA PRO A 54 1.10 19.87 3.98
C PRO A 54 1.30 21.29 3.41
N MET A 55 0.53 21.66 2.37
CA MET A 55 0.56 22.98 1.73
C MET A 55 -0.68 23.15 0.84
N PRO A 56 -1.02 24.38 0.40
CA PRO A 56 -2.15 24.63 -0.49
C PRO A 56 -2.10 23.77 -1.76
N GLY A 57 -3.24 23.22 -2.17
CA GLY A 57 -3.37 22.40 -3.38
C GLY A 57 -2.78 20.99 -3.30
N LYS A 58 -2.18 20.58 -2.18
CA LYS A 58 -1.73 19.19 -1.95
C LYS A 58 -2.74 18.40 -1.14
N THR A 59 -2.75 17.08 -1.33
CA THR A 59 -3.64 16.17 -0.62
C THR A 59 -3.07 15.77 0.75
N THR A 60 -3.89 15.07 1.55
CA THR A 60 -3.59 14.70 2.93
C THR A 60 -3.15 13.24 3.03
N ILE A 61 -2.59 12.84 4.18
CA ILE A 61 -2.21 11.44 4.44
C ILE A 61 -3.44 10.53 4.35
N ALA A 62 -4.60 10.96 4.87
CA ALA A 62 -5.85 10.21 4.78
C ALA A 62 -6.21 9.88 3.33
N SER A 63 -6.01 10.82 2.41
CA SER A 63 -6.29 10.66 0.98
C SER A 63 -5.29 9.70 0.31
N HIS A 64 -3.99 9.80 0.64
CA HIS A 64 -3.01 8.83 0.17
C HIS A 64 -3.33 7.40 0.62
N VAL A 65 -3.77 7.23 1.88
CA VAL A 65 -4.11 5.91 2.43
C VAL A 65 -5.39 5.35 1.81
N ASP A 66 -6.42 6.18 1.62
CA ASP A 66 -7.66 5.76 0.94
C ASP A 66 -7.40 5.32 -0.51
N HIS A 67 -6.51 6.02 -1.22
CA HIS A 67 -6.11 5.66 -2.58
C HIS A 67 -5.41 4.29 -2.64
N VAL A 68 -4.44 4.04 -1.75
CA VAL A 68 -3.75 2.74 -1.70
C VAL A 68 -4.72 1.63 -1.31
N HIS A 69 -5.55 1.85 -0.29
CA HIS A 69 -6.58 0.90 0.14
C HIS A 69 -7.54 0.54 -1.01
N PHE A 70 -8.02 1.54 -1.75
CA PHE A 70 -8.89 1.35 -2.91
C PHE A 70 -8.23 0.50 -4.00
N GLY A 71 -6.97 0.79 -4.35
CA GLY A 71 -6.23 0.02 -5.34
C GLY A 71 -6.05 -1.45 -4.95
N LEU A 72 -5.67 -1.70 -3.70
CA LEU A 72 -5.52 -3.08 -3.19
C LEU A 72 -6.85 -3.83 -3.15
N ALA A 73 -7.95 -3.17 -2.75
CA ALA A 73 -9.27 -3.78 -2.73
C ALA A 73 -9.72 -4.24 -4.13
N ILE A 74 -9.44 -3.45 -5.18
CA ILE A 74 -9.69 -3.84 -6.57
C ILE A 74 -8.83 -5.05 -6.96
N LEU A 75 -7.53 -5.02 -6.64
CA LEU A 75 -6.62 -6.11 -6.96
C LEU A 75 -7.00 -7.42 -6.26
N ASN A 76 -7.45 -7.35 -5.00
CA ASN A 76 -7.92 -8.51 -4.26
C ASN A 76 -9.24 -9.07 -4.83
N ARG A 77 -10.17 -8.21 -5.28
CA ARG A 77 -11.36 -8.66 -6.02
C ARG A 77 -10.99 -9.36 -7.32
N TRP A 78 -10.09 -8.77 -8.11
CA TRP A 78 -9.60 -9.38 -9.34
C TRP A 78 -8.95 -10.74 -9.08
N ALA A 79 -8.08 -10.83 -8.06
CA ALA A 79 -7.43 -12.07 -7.68
C ALA A 79 -8.40 -13.15 -7.17
N ALA A 80 -9.56 -12.75 -6.65
CA ALA A 80 -10.66 -13.64 -6.27
C ALA A 80 -11.54 -14.08 -7.44
N GLY A 81 -11.22 -13.69 -8.68
CA GLY A 81 -11.93 -14.09 -9.90
C GLY A 81 -13.07 -13.17 -10.32
N ASP A 82 -13.19 -11.97 -9.72
CA ASP A 82 -14.17 -10.97 -10.17
C ASP A 82 -13.74 -10.38 -11.52
N ALA A 83 -14.42 -10.84 -12.59
CA ALA A 83 -14.18 -10.37 -13.96
C ALA A 83 -14.43 -8.86 -14.16
N ASN A 84 -15.18 -8.23 -13.25
CA ASN A 84 -15.53 -6.81 -13.29
C ASN A 84 -14.82 -6.01 -12.20
N ALA A 85 -13.75 -6.52 -11.58
CA ALA A 85 -13.05 -5.86 -10.48
C ALA A 85 -12.65 -4.40 -10.80
N PHE A 86 -12.21 -4.15 -12.04
CA PHE A 86 -11.81 -2.82 -12.52
C PHE A 86 -12.95 -1.99 -13.12
N ALA A 87 -14.08 -2.63 -13.45
CA ALA A 87 -15.19 -1.95 -14.11
C ALA A 87 -15.78 -0.89 -13.18
N GLY A 88 -15.83 0.35 -13.66
CA GLY A 88 -16.36 1.48 -12.88
C GLY A 88 -15.44 1.97 -11.76
N ALA A 89 -14.16 1.58 -11.72
CA ALA A 89 -13.22 2.08 -10.72
C ALA A 89 -13.04 3.60 -10.83
N ASP A 90 -13.54 4.36 -9.85
CA ASP A 90 -13.34 5.81 -9.73
C ASP A 90 -12.00 6.13 -9.07
N TRP A 91 -10.91 5.98 -9.84
CA TRP A 91 -9.55 6.31 -9.38
C TRP A 91 -9.42 7.75 -8.92
N ASN A 92 -10.09 8.70 -9.59
CA ASN A 92 -10.12 10.10 -9.16
C ASN A 92 -10.87 10.27 -7.83
N GLY A 93 -11.97 9.53 -7.66
CA GLY A 93 -12.76 9.50 -6.43
C GLY A 93 -12.01 9.00 -5.21
N SER A 94 -11.10 8.03 -5.38
CA SER A 94 -10.31 7.48 -4.28
C SER A 94 -9.36 8.48 -3.61
N TRP A 95 -9.13 9.65 -4.21
CA TRP A 95 -8.38 10.75 -3.60
C TRP A 95 -9.26 11.72 -2.78
N ARG A 96 -10.59 11.62 -2.83
CA ARG A 96 -11.49 12.63 -2.25
C ARG A 96 -11.56 12.62 -0.73
N ARG A 97 -11.20 11.51 -0.06
CA ARG A 97 -11.16 11.42 1.41
C ARG A 97 -9.97 12.19 1.98
N THR A 98 -10.13 13.49 2.12
CA THR A 98 -9.06 14.38 2.61
C THR A 98 -9.11 14.62 4.11
N THR A 99 -10.24 14.37 4.76
CA THR A 99 -10.43 14.47 6.21
C THR A 99 -11.06 13.20 6.76
N VAL A 100 -10.72 12.85 8.00
CA VAL A 100 -11.22 11.69 8.72
C VAL A 100 -11.44 12.02 10.19
N THR A 101 -12.48 11.45 10.79
CA THR A 101 -12.62 11.34 12.25
C THR A 101 -11.72 10.21 12.79
N ASP A 102 -11.55 10.09 14.10
CA ASP A 102 -10.80 8.99 14.71
C ASP A 102 -11.35 7.62 14.30
N ASP A 103 -12.67 7.46 14.27
CA ASP A 103 -13.33 6.20 13.89
C ASP A 103 -13.12 5.88 12.41
N GLN A 104 -13.23 6.89 11.54
CA GLN A 104 -12.97 6.75 10.10
C GLN A 104 -11.50 6.42 9.85
N TRP A 105 -10.59 7.02 10.60
CA TRP A 105 -9.16 6.77 10.48
C TRP A 105 -8.77 5.36 10.92
N ARG A 106 -9.29 4.91 12.07
CA ARG A 106 -9.11 3.52 12.52
C ARG A 106 -9.65 2.54 11.48
N THR A 107 -10.89 2.75 11.02
CA THR A 107 -11.53 1.91 10.00
C THR A 107 -10.71 1.83 8.71
N LEU A 108 -10.20 2.97 8.24
CA LEU A 108 -9.39 3.03 7.02
C LEU A 108 -8.06 2.30 7.18
N ARG A 109 -7.34 2.51 8.29
CA ARG A 109 -6.08 1.79 8.56
C ARG A 109 -6.29 0.29 8.66
N ASP A 110 -7.37 -0.15 9.32
CA ASP A 110 -7.69 -1.56 9.46
C ASP A 110 -8.11 -2.18 8.12
N GLY A 111 -8.84 -1.43 7.29
CA GLY A 111 -9.14 -1.80 5.91
C GLY A 111 -7.86 -2.00 5.11
N LEU A 112 -6.96 -1.00 5.10
CA LEU A 112 -5.68 -1.10 4.40
C LEU A 112 -4.87 -2.30 4.86
N ARG A 113 -4.80 -2.56 6.17
CA ARG A 113 -4.09 -3.72 6.74
C ARG A 113 -4.64 -5.04 6.17
N ARG A 114 -5.96 -5.22 6.17
CA ARG A 114 -6.60 -6.43 5.61
C ARG A 114 -6.31 -6.60 4.12
N GLU A 115 -6.46 -5.53 3.34
CA GLU A 115 -6.22 -5.60 1.90
C GLU A 115 -4.74 -5.86 1.57
N ALA A 116 -3.81 -5.27 2.32
CA ALA A 116 -2.39 -5.52 2.17
C ALA A 116 -2.00 -6.96 2.55
N GLU A 117 -2.54 -7.50 3.64
CA GLU A 117 -2.34 -8.89 4.03
C GLU A 117 -2.89 -9.87 2.99
N GLN A 118 -4.10 -9.62 2.48
CA GLN A 118 -4.72 -10.44 1.46
C GLN A 118 -3.90 -10.42 0.16
N TRP A 119 -3.49 -9.24 -0.30
CA TRP A 119 -2.72 -9.10 -1.53
C TRP A 119 -1.34 -9.75 -1.45
N ARG A 120 -0.65 -9.60 -0.31
CA ARG A 120 0.63 -10.29 -0.08
C ARG A 120 0.49 -11.80 -0.13
N LYS A 121 -0.61 -12.37 0.41
CA LYS A 121 -0.89 -13.81 0.30
C LYS A 121 -1.09 -14.21 -1.16
N VAL A 122 -1.89 -13.45 -1.92
CA VAL A 122 -2.09 -13.70 -3.36
C VAL A 122 -0.76 -13.77 -4.09
N VAL A 123 0.14 -12.81 -3.89
CA VAL A 123 1.46 -12.79 -4.55
C VAL A 123 2.34 -13.95 -4.07
N ALA A 124 2.35 -14.24 -2.77
CA ALA A 124 3.19 -15.28 -2.17
C ALA A 124 2.76 -16.71 -2.53
N THR A 125 1.49 -16.93 -2.89
CA THR A 125 0.98 -18.27 -3.24
C THR A 125 0.75 -18.46 -4.74
N ARG A 126 0.94 -17.43 -5.56
CA ARG A 126 0.69 -17.52 -7.01
C ARG A 126 1.76 -18.36 -7.70
N THR A 127 1.31 -19.42 -8.36
CA THR A 127 2.14 -20.36 -9.13
C THR A 127 2.21 -20.00 -10.61
N ASP A 128 1.17 -19.37 -11.15
CA ASP A 128 1.07 -19.01 -12.57
C ASP A 128 1.10 -17.48 -12.76
N TRP A 129 2.06 -17.02 -13.54
CA TRP A 129 2.30 -15.60 -13.83
C TRP A 129 2.00 -15.31 -15.29
N ASP A 130 0.91 -14.58 -15.53
CA ASP A 130 0.63 -13.93 -16.81
C ASP A 130 1.05 -12.46 -16.76
N ASP A 131 0.98 -11.78 -17.91
CA ASP A 131 1.37 -10.37 -18.04
C ASP A 131 0.63 -9.47 -17.04
N MET A 132 -0.66 -9.74 -16.80
CA MET A 132 -1.48 -8.96 -15.88
C MET A 132 -1.04 -9.14 -14.43
N ALA A 133 -0.81 -10.38 -13.99
CA ALA A 133 -0.37 -10.68 -12.64
C ALA A 133 1.01 -10.09 -12.36
N ALA A 134 1.95 -10.26 -13.30
CA ALA A 134 3.29 -9.69 -13.20
C ALA A 134 3.24 -8.17 -13.09
N ALA A 135 2.49 -7.51 -13.98
CA ALA A 135 2.32 -6.06 -13.95
C ALA A 135 1.66 -5.60 -12.64
N ALA A 136 0.57 -6.23 -12.22
CA ALA A 136 -0.15 -5.86 -11.00
C ALA A 136 0.73 -5.92 -9.76
N ALA A 137 1.51 -7.00 -9.60
CA ALA A 137 2.35 -7.18 -8.42
C ALA A 137 3.53 -6.20 -8.40
N LEU A 138 4.21 -6.01 -9.54
CA LEU A 138 5.30 -5.02 -9.67
C LEU A 138 4.81 -3.58 -9.46
N SER A 139 3.70 -3.21 -10.13
CA SER A 139 3.09 -1.90 -9.99
C SER A 139 2.62 -1.65 -8.56
N THR A 140 2.10 -2.66 -7.85
CA THR A 140 1.72 -2.51 -6.44
C THR A 140 2.92 -2.15 -5.57
N ALA A 141 4.07 -2.80 -5.77
CA ALA A 141 5.28 -2.47 -5.02
C ALA A 141 5.75 -1.04 -5.32
N ALA A 142 5.90 -0.67 -6.59
CA ALA A 142 6.35 0.66 -6.99
C ALA A 142 5.38 1.78 -6.53
N HIS A 143 4.09 1.57 -6.73
CA HIS A 143 3.05 2.53 -6.36
C HIS A 143 2.98 2.72 -4.85
N THR A 144 2.96 1.64 -4.08
CA THR A 144 2.91 1.74 -2.61
C THR A 144 4.19 2.39 -2.05
N ALA A 145 5.37 2.09 -2.62
CA ALA A 145 6.62 2.75 -2.26
C ALA A 145 6.56 4.28 -2.48
N TYR A 146 5.97 4.73 -3.59
CA TYR A 146 5.71 6.16 -3.82
C TYR A 146 4.84 6.77 -2.71
N HIS A 147 3.77 6.08 -2.29
CA HIS A 147 2.90 6.54 -1.21
C HIS A 147 3.60 6.55 0.15
N VAL A 148 4.44 5.57 0.47
CA VAL A 148 5.27 5.56 1.68
C VAL A 148 6.15 6.80 1.70
N GLY A 149 6.88 7.08 0.60
CA GLY A 149 7.72 8.26 0.49
C GLY A 149 6.92 9.57 0.64
N ALA A 150 5.78 9.69 -0.04
CA ALA A 150 4.92 10.86 0.04
C ALA A 150 4.41 11.11 1.47
N ILE A 151 3.90 10.08 2.14
CA ILE A 151 3.40 10.18 3.52
C ILE A 151 4.52 10.61 4.48
N ARG A 152 5.71 10.02 4.36
CA ARG A 152 6.87 10.41 5.19
C ARG A 152 7.29 11.87 4.95
N GLN A 153 7.27 12.35 3.71
CA GLN A 153 7.56 13.76 3.39
C GLN A 153 6.48 14.70 3.94
N ILE A 154 5.20 14.31 3.89
CA ILE A 154 4.11 15.09 4.49
C ILE A 154 4.31 15.20 6.00
N LEU A 155 4.57 14.08 6.69
CA LEU A 155 4.85 14.08 8.13
C LEU A 155 6.04 14.98 8.48
N ALA A 156 7.14 14.86 7.74
CA ALA A 156 8.31 15.70 7.94
C ALA A 156 8.02 17.19 7.71
N GLY A 157 7.10 17.53 6.80
CA GLY A 157 6.66 18.91 6.56
C GLY A 157 5.70 19.46 7.62
N LEU A 158 4.86 18.61 8.22
CA LEU A 158 3.91 19.00 9.27
C LEU A 158 4.58 19.19 10.65
N ASN A 159 5.74 18.56 10.86
CA ASN A 159 6.53 18.65 12.09
C ASN A 159 7.56 19.80 12.07
N ARG A 160 7.49 20.70 11.08
CA ARG A 160 8.35 21.88 10.99
C ARG A 160 7.73 23.09 11.68
#